data_AF-A0AAP3HCF9-F1
#
_entry.id   AF-A0AAP3HCF9-F1
#
_cell.length_a   1.000
_cell.length_b   1.000
_cell.length_c   1.000
_cell.angle_alpha   90.00
_cell.angle_beta   90.00
_cell.angle_gamma   90.00
#
_symmetry.space_group_name_H-M   'P 1'
#
loop_
_entity.id
_entity.type
_entity.pdbx_description
1 polymer ?
#
loop_
_entity_poly.entity_id
_entity_poly.type
_entity_poly.pdbx_seq_one_letter_code
_entity_poly.pdbx_strand_id
1 'polypeptide(L)'
;MSFKGFKVVMLILLSTQSYASKLASSSVCDSTIENPCIVQDSKTQFSPVIRYREVASIADVYGGNITGINKFHLSGSEQPSEKGWEAIADSISRKMGAETKKVIVLDLRQESHGYLNGRAITLVSVYNWINLGKPNSQSTLDQENWLAGLRSRKIVNGVLTVPQYVAKQYSQGKSMVVSTVKNEEYYVYKKGFDYYRIFISDHRAPLDSEVDALVALIKNNPEDTWYHVHCRGGKGRTTTVFAMFDMLKNADKVSFEEIIARQASIPPFYNLMVTNREIPELTPYYEQRLQFLIHFYEFARQSLMGYSGTWSEWKKLNI
;
A
#
# COMPACT_ATOMS: atom_id res chain seq x y z
N MET A 1 61.94 -36.57 9.76
CA MET A 1 61.19 -37.71 9.20
C MET A 1 59.74 -37.59 9.67
N SER A 2 58.82 -37.40 8.74
CA SER A 2 57.42 -37.02 8.97
C SER A 2 56.55 -38.23 9.35
N PHE A 3 55.78 -38.12 10.42
CA PHE A 3 54.65 -39.00 10.73
C PHE A 3 53.37 -38.40 10.13
N LYS A 4 52.70 -39.17 9.25
CA LYS A 4 51.42 -38.82 8.62
C LYS A 4 50.27 -39.06 9.60
N GLY A 5 49.64 -38.00 10.07
CA GLY A 5 48.31 -38.05 10.69
C GLY A 5 47.23 -37.83 9.65
N PHE A 6 46.41 -38.85 9.39
CA PHE A 6 45.24 -38.77 8.51
C PHE A 6 44.08 -38.12 9.30
N LYS A 7 43.71 -36.88 8.97
CA LYS A 7 42.45 -36.29 9.43
C LYS A 7 41.39 -36.53 8.35
N VAL A 8 40.44 -37.43 8.64
CA VAL A 8 39.20 -37.56 7.88
C VAL A 8 38.35 -36.32 8.17
N VAL A 9 38.26 -35.41 7.20
CA VAL A 9 37.29 -34.32 7.23
C VAL A 9 35.99 -34.87 6.67
N MET A 10 35.05 -35.21 7.55
CA MET A 10 33.69 -35.57 7.17
C MET A 10 32.98 -34.30 6.72
N LEU A 11 32.86 -34.12 5.41
CA LEU A 11 32.13 -33.01 4.81
C LEU A 11 30.63 -33.24 5.06
N ILE A 12 30.09 -32.62 6.11
CA ILE A 12 28.65 -32.58 6.33
C ILE A 12 28.07 -31.64 5.27
N LEU A 13 27.55 -32.23 4.20
CA LEU A 13 26.65 -31.56 3.27
C LEU A 13 25.36 -31.22 4.05
N LEU A 14 25.36 -30.05 4.69
CA LEU A 14 24.14 -29.38 5.12
C LEU A 14 23.39 -29.04 3.84
N SER A 15 22.46 -29.91 3.45
CA SER A 15 21.47 -29.61 2.43
C SER A 15 20.64 -28.43 2.94
N THR A 16 21.03 -27.22 2.56
CA THR A 16 20.15 -26.05 2.62
C THR A 16 19.04 -26.32 1.62
N GLN A 17 17.98 -27.01 2.06
CA GLN A 17 16.72 -27.01 1.35
C GLN A 17 16.28 -25.55 1.32
N SER A 18 16.58 -24.89 0.21
CA SER A 18 16.04 -23.58 -0.13
C SER A 18 14.53 -23.65 0.06
N TYR A 19 13.97 -22.74 0.84
CA TYR A 19 12.52 -22.58 1.02
C TYR A 19 11.75 -22.48 -0.31
N ALA A 20 12.45 -22.21 -1.42
CA ALA A 20 11.95 -22.27 -2.79
C ALA A 20 11.25 -23.61 -3.16
N SER A 21 11.62 -24.74 -2.56
CA SER A 21 11.04 -26.05 -2.93
C SER A 21 9.75 -26.41 -2.18
N LYS A 22 9.28 -25.59 -1.21
CA LYS A 22 8.00 -25.84 -0.51
C LYS A 22 6.77 -25.19 -1.17
N LEU A 23 6.93 -24.33 -2.19
CA LEU A 23 5.82 -23.87 -3.03
C LEU A 23 5.44 -24.87 -4.16
N ALA A 24 5.84 -26.13 -4.01
CA ALA A 24 5.63 -27.20 -4.97
C ALA A 24 4.44 -28.12 -4.65
N SER A 25 3.74 -27.95 -3.52
CA SER A 25 2.47 -28.67 -3.30
C SER A 25 1.29 -27.91 -3.91
N SER A 26 0.54 -28.60 -4.75
CA SER A 26 -0.78 -28.23 -5.28
C SER A 26 -1.87 -28.18 -4.20
N SER A 27 -1.57 -27.70 -2.99
CA SER A 27 -2.54 -27.56 -1.92
C SER A 27 -3.45 -26.37 -2.19
N VAL A 28 -4.74 -26.57 -1.95
CA VAL A 28 -5.74 -25.50 -1.93
C VAL A 28 -5.33 -24.52 -0.83
N CYS A 29 -5.46 -23.21 -1.07
CA CYS A 29 -5.15 -22.22 -0.04
C CYS A 29 -6.13 -22.31 1.14
N ASP A 30 -5.75 -21.80 2.30
CA ASP A 30 -6.59 -21.79 3.50
C ASP A 30 -6.57 -20.43 4.24
N SER A 31 -6.01 -19.40 3.60
CA SER A 31 -5.77 -18.04 4.12
C SER A 31 -4.72 -17.93 5.23
N THR A 32 -4.03 -18.99 5.60
CA THR A 32 -2.88 -18.91 6.52
C THR A 32 -1.66 -18.27 5.85
N ILE A 33 -0.59 -18.01 6.62
CA ILE A 33 0.69 -17.55 6.07
C ILE A 33 1.39 -18.68 5.32
N GLU A 34 1.15 -19.92 5.75
CA GLU A 34 1.69 -21.15 5.19
C GLU A 34 1.03 -21.51 3.85
N ASN A 35 -0.30 -21.35 3.74
CA ASN A 35 -1.05 -21.56 2.50
C ASN A 35 -1.92 -20.33 2.12
N PRO A 36 -1.28 -19.21 1.73
CA PRO A 36 -1.99 -17.98 1.39
C PRO A 36 -2.74 -18.12 0.06
N CYS A 37 -3.76 -17.28 -0.13
CA CYS A 37 -4.61 -17.31 -1.31
C CYS A 37 -4.21 -16.27 -2.36
N ILE A 38 -4.24 -16.63 -3.64
CA ILE A 38 -4.17 -15.66 -4.73
C ILE A 38 -5.56 -15.08 -4.95
N VAL A 39 -5.73 -13.80 -4.66
CA VAL A 39 -7.02 -13.11 -4.83
C VAL A 39 -6.90 -12.06 -5.92
N GLN A 40 -7.73 -12.16 -6.95
CA GLN A 40 -7.87 -11.19 -8.02
C GLN A 40 -8.75 -10.02 -7.56
N ASP A 41 -8.17 -8.82 -7.57
CA ASP A 41 -8.82 -7.59 -7.13
C ASP A 41 -9.57 -6.90 -8.28
N SER A 42 -8.97 -6.83 -9.47
CA SER A 42 -9.66 -6.31 -10.66
C SER A 42 -10.51 -7.40 -11.31
N LYS A 43 -11.78 -7.15 -11.66
CA LYS A 43 -12.63 -8.12 -12.37
C LYS A 43 -12.00 -8.58 -13.69
N THR A 44 -11.45 -7.62 -14.43
CA THR A 44 -10.71 -7.77 -15.69
C THR A 44 -9.55 -6.77 -15.75
N GLN A 45 -8.66 -6.91 -16.73
CA GLN A 45 -7.61 -5.92 -17.01
C GLN A 45 -8.16 -4.55 -17.46
N PHE A 46 -9.46 -4.50 -17.79
CA PHE A 46 -10.17 -3.29 -18.24
C PHE A 46 -11.07 -2.69 -17.16
N SER A 47 -11.04 -3.21 -15.93
CA SER A 47 -11.91 -2.73 -14.86
C SER A 47 -11.63 -1.26 -14.55
N PRO A 48 -12.64 -0.40 -14.46
CA PRO A 48 -12.45 1.02 -14.19
C PRO A 48 -11.94 1.23 -12.76
N VAL A 49 -11.38 2.42 -12.52
CA VAL A 49 -11.08 2.88 -11.16
C VAL A 49 -12.38 3.38 -10.54
N ILE A 50 -12.74 2.86 -9.36
CA ILE A 50 -14.03 3.07 -8.72
C ILE A 50 -13.97 3.95 -7.46
N ARG A 51 -12.78 4.22 -6.92
CA ARG A 51 -12.58 5.14 -5.78
C ARG A 51 -11.53 6.20 -6.07
N TYR A 52 -11.41 6.61 -7.33
CA TYR A 52 -10.59 7.77 -7.69
C TYR A 52 -11.15 9.04 -7.05
N ARG A 53 -10.27 9.88 -6.51
CA ARG A 53 -10.59 11.22 -6.01
C ARG A 53 -9.34 12.11 -6.00
N GLU A 54 -9.57 13.42 -6.01
CA GLU A 54 -8.54 14.45 -5.89
C GLU A 54 -8.80 15.26 -4.62
N VAL A 55 -7.79 15.48 -3.78
CA VAL A 55 -7.96 16.21 -2.52
C VAL A 55 -8.40 17.65 -2.78
N ALA A 56 -7.98 18.25 -3.90
CA ALA A 56 -8.41 19.59 -4.29
C ALA A 56 -9.94 19.72 -4.40
N SER A 57 -10.68 18.65 -4.73
CA SER A 57 -12.14 18.71 -4.85
C SER A 57 -12.85 18.89 -3.49
N ILE A 58 -12.15 18.74 -2.36
CA ILE A 58 -12.71 19.05 -1.04
C ILE A 58 -13.16 20.52 -1.00
N ALA A 59 -12.43 21.42 -1.69
CA ALA A 59 -12.78 22.84 -1.74
C ALA A 59 -14.13 23.11 -2.43
N ASP A 60 -14.57 22.19 -3.29
CA ASP A 60 -15.81 22.32 -4.07
C ASP A 60 -17.02 21.68 -3.38
N VAL A 61 -16.80 20.77 -2.41
CA VAL A 61 -17.88 19.95 -1.81
C VAL A 61 -18.04 20.12 -0.30
N TYR A 62 -16.98 20.49 0.42
CA TYR A 62 -17.01 20.54 1.88
C TYR A 62 -17.51 21.89 2.38
N GLY A 63 -18.58 21.89 3.19
CA GLY A 63 -19.17 23.10 3.75
C GLY A 63 -18.47 23.69 4.98
N GLY A 64 -17.39 23.05 5.46
CA GLY A 64 -16.60 23.51 6.62
C GLY A 64 -15.31 24.25 6.23
N ASN A 65 -14.25 24.09 7.02
CA ASN A 65 -13.00 24.80 6.79
C ASN A 65 -12.14 24.19 5.66
N ILE A 66 -12.12 24.85 4.51
CA ILE A 66 -11.35 24.45 3.32
C ILE A 66 -9.97 25.11 3.21
N THR A 67 -9.51 25.82 4.25
CA THR A 67 -8.21 26.51 4.25
C THR A 67 -7.07 25.55 3.88
N GLY A 68 -6.27 25.94 2.88
CA GLY A 68 -5.07 25.21 2.43
C GLY A 68 -5.31 24.04 1.47
N ILE A 69 -6.56 23.65 1.20
CA ILE A 69 -6.85 22.49 0.32
C ILE A 69 -6.39 22.72 -1.13
N ASN A 70 -6.53 23.95 -1.63
CA ASN A 70 -6.21 24.30 -3.01
C ASN A 70 -4.73 24.15 -3.39
N LYS A 71 -3.85 23.93 -2.42
CA LYS A 71 -2.41 23.72 -2.63
C LYS A 71 -2.02 22.26 -2.85
N PHE A 72 -2.94 21.31 -2.68
CA PHE A 72 -2.61 19.89 -2.83
C PHE A 72 -2.64 19.42 -4.28
N HIS A 73 -1.51 18.89 -4.72
CA HIS A 73 -1.37 18.09 -5.94
C HIS A 73 -1.49 16.60 -5.58
N LEU A 74 -2.68 16.18 -5.14
CA LEU A 74 -2.88 14.87 -4.52
C LEU A 74 -4.14 14.19 -5.05
N SER A 75 -3.95 13.00 -5.62
CA SER A 75 -5.03 12.09 -6.02
C SER A 75 -4.87 10.75 -5.34
N GLY A 76 -5.91 9.92 -5.38
CA GLY A 76 -5.80 8.57 -4.87
C GLY A 76 -6.90 7.64 -5.32
N SER A 77 -6.68 6.35 -5.14
CA SER A 77 -7.60 5.30 -5.56
C SER A 77 -7.41 3.99 -4.79
N GLU A 78 -8.20 2.99 -5.14
CA GLU A 78 -7.88 1.58 -4.95
C GLU A 78 -6.84 1.07 -5.95
N GLN A 79 -6.41 -0.18 -5.80
CA GLN A 79 -5.47 -0.81 -6.72
C GLN A 79 -5.99 -0.79 -8.17
N PRO A 80 -5.32 -0.09 -9.10
CA PRO A 80 -5.82 0.01 -10.46
C PRO A 80 -5.66 -1.30 -11.23
N SER A 81 -6.55 -1.58 -12.17
CA SER A 81 -6.27 -2.53 -13.26
C SER A 81 -5.25 -1.94 -14.23
N GLU A 82 -4.78 -2.71 -15.22
CA GLU A 82 -3.96 -2.17 -16.32
C GLU A 82 -4.60 -0.94 -16.99
N LYS A 83 -5.87 -1.01 -17.38
CA LYS A 83 -6.61 0.14 -17.93
C LYS A 83 -6.88 1.22 -16.88
N GLY A 84 -6.96 0.85 -15.60
CA GLY A 84 -7.10 1.82 -14.51
C GLY A 84 -5.96 2.82 -14.46
N TRP A 85 -4.71 2.36 -14.70
CA TRP A 85 -3.55 3.24 -14.77
C TRP A 85 -3.60 4.24 -15.93
N GLU A 86 -4.21 3.88 -17.07
CA GLU A 86 -4.48 4.82 -18.16
C GLU A 86 -5.45 5.92 -17.72
N ALA A 87 -6.58 5.54 -17.12
CA ALA A 87 -7.57 6.50 -16.66
C ALA A 87 -7.03 7.46 -15.58
N ILE A 88 -6.14 6.97 -14.70
CA ILE A 88 -5.47 7.80 -13.70
C ILE A 88 -4.52 8.77 -14.38
N ALA A 89 -3.66 8.30 -15.29
CA ALA A 89 -2.71 9.16 -15.99
C ALA A 89 -3.43 10.28 -16.78
N ASP A 90 -4.52 9.94 -17.47
CA ASP A 90 -5.34 10.91 -18.20
C ASP A 90 -5.98 11.95 -17.25
N SER A 91 -6.42 11.53 -16.07
CA SER A 91 -7.03 12.43 -15.08
C SER A 91 -6.01 13.40 -14.50
N ILE A 92 -4.83 12.90 -14.12
CA ILE A 92 -3.72 13.72 -13.63
C ILE A 92 -3.27 14.72 -14.72
N SER A 93 -3.08 14.24 -15.95
CA SER A 93 -2.68 15.10 -17.08
C SER A 93 -3.71 16.21 -17.35
N ARG A 94 -5.01 15.90 -17.34
CA ARG A 94 -6.06 16.92 -17.49
C ARG A 94 -6.03 17.96 -16.38
N LYS A 95 -5.74 17.57 -15.14
CA LYS A 95 -5.69 18.50 -14.01
C LYS A 95 -4.44 19.37 -14.04
N MET A 96 -3.31 18.83 -14.49
CA MET A 96 -2.04 19.55 -14.67
C MET A 96 -2.07 20.53 -15.84
N GLY A 97 -2.87 20.26 -16.89
CA GLY A 97 -2.93 21.11 -18.07
C GLY A 97 -1.60 21.14 -18.82
N ALA A 98 -1.12 22.35 -19.15
CA ALA A 98 0.15 22.55 -19.87
C ALA A 98 1.40 22.44 -18.98
N GLU A 99 1.24 22.45 -17.66
CA GLU A 99 2.35 22.36 -16.70
C GLU A 99 2.71 20.89 -16.44
N THR A 100 3.81 20.41 -16.99
CA THR A 100 4.31 19.07 -16.66
C THR A 100 4.97 19.08 -15.29
N LYS A 101 4.27 18.58 -14.28
CA LYS A 101 4.79 18.38 -12.92
C LYS A 101 5.27 16.94 -12.73
N LYS A 102 6.22 16.75 -11.82
CA LYS A 102 6.66 15.41 -11.39
C LYS A 102 5.46 14.66 -10.79
N VAL A 103 5.26 13.40 -11.18
CA VAL A 103 4.23 12.52 -10.61
C VAL A 103 4.91 11.37 -9.88
N ILE A 104 4.55 11.16 -8.61
CA ILE A 104 4.99 10.03 -7.79
C ILE A 104 3.77 9.19 -7.42
N VAL A 105 3.78 7.92 -7.80
CA VAL A 105 2.83 6.92 -7.31
C VAL A 105 3.30 6.44 -5.95
N LEU A 106 2.44 6.61 -4.94
CA LEU A 106 2.66 6.15 -3.57
C LEU A 106 1.83 4.89 -3.31
N ASP A 107 2.51 3.76 -3.39
CA ASP A 107 1.97 2.45 -3.02
C ASP A 107 2.07 2.24 -1.51
N LEU A 108 0.92 2.19 -0.84
CA LEU A 108 0.85 2.05 0.62
C LEU A 108 0.78 0.60 1.10
N ARG A 109 1.09 -0.38 0.25
CA ARG A 109 0.79 -1.79 0.51
C ARG A 109 2.00 -2.56 1.01
N GLN A 110 1.97 -2.97 2.28
CA GLN A 110 2.97 -3.92 2.78
C GLN A 110 2.82 -5.32 2.16
N GLU A 111 1.58 -5.75 1.89
CA GLU A 111 1.28 -7.07 1.36
C GLU A 111 1.83 -7.29 -0.06
N SER A 112 2.24 -8.53 -0.34
CA SER A 112 2.68 -8.92 -1.68
C SER A 112 1.51 -8.83 -2.66
N HIS A 113 1.71 -8.09 -3.75
CA HIS A 113 0.72 -7.89 -4.79
C HIS A 113 1.41 -7.71 -6.16
N GLY A 114 0.62 -7.72 -7.22
CA GLY A 114 1.11 -7.51 -8.57
C GLY A 114 -0.01 -7.73 -9.58
N TYR A 115 0.36 -8.18 -10.78
CA TYR A 115 -0.55 -8.31 -11.90
C TYR A 115 -0.38 -9.64 -12.61
N LEU A 116 -1.51 -10.31 -12.90
CA LEU A 116 -1.58 -11.47 -13.78
C LEU A 116 -2.46 -11.12 -14.98
N ASN A 117 -1.85 -11.11 -16.17
CA ASN A 117 -2.49 -10.75 -17.44
C ASN A 117 -3.23 -9.38 -17.35
N GLY A 118 -2.61 -8.38 -16.72
CA GLY A 118 -3.19 -7.04 -16.53
C GLY A 118 -4.26 -6.91 -15.44
N ARG A 119 -4.65 -8.00 -14.75
CA ARG A 119 -5.55 -7.95 -13.58
C ARG A 119 -4.72 -7.79 -12.31
N ALA A 120 -5.08 -6.86 -11.44
CA ALA A 120 -4.46 -6.78 -10.13
C ALA A 120 -4.76 -8.04 -9.31
N ILE A 121 -3.73 -8.57 -8.65
CA ILE A 121 -3.78 -9.72 -7.76
C ILE A 121 -3.04 -9.42 -6.45
N THR A 122 -3.51 -10.02 -5.37
CA THR A 122 -2.91 -9.94 -4.03
C THR A 122 -2.66 -11.35 -3.50
N LEU A 123 -1.54 -11.55 -2.80
CA LEU A 123 -1.30 -12.75 -2.01
C LEU A 123 -1.88 -12.51 -0.60
N VAL A 124 -3.03 -13.12 -0.33
CA VAL A 124 -3.85 -12.80 0.84
C VAL A 124 -3.74 -13.90 1.88
N SER A 125 -3.33 -13.53 3.10
CA SER A 125 -3.59 -14.29 4.32
C SER A 125 -4.70 -13.60 5.16
N VAL A 126 -5.07 -14.17 6.30
CA VAL A 126 -6.03 -13.62 7.25
C VAL A 126 -5.76 -12.11 7.48
N TYR A 127 -6.82 -11.31 7.35
CA TYR A 127 -6.80 -9.83 7.42
C TYR A 127 -5.83 -9.11 6.44
N ASN A 128 -5.38 -9.80 5.39
CA ASN A 128 -4.45 -9.27 4.38
C ASN A 128 -3.04 -8.96 4.94
N TRP A 129 -2.54 -9.82 5.83
CA TRP A 129 -1.30 -9.61 6.59
C TRP A 129 -0.15 -10.56 6.23
N ILE A 130 0.01 -10.91 4.95
CA ILE A 130 1.02 -11.89 4.52
C ILE A 130 2.48 -11.48 4.85
N ASN A 131 2.72 -10.17 4.97
CA ASN A 131 4.03 -9.58 5.25
C ASN A 131 4.08 -8.83 6.59
N LEU A 132 3.08 -9.00 7.45
CA LEU A 132 3.09 -8.36 8.77
C LEU A 132 4.32 -8.80 9.57
N GLY A 133 5.01 -7.84 10.19
CA GLY A 133 6.22 -8.08 10.99
C GLY A 133 7.49 -8.30 10.19
N LYS A 134 7.43 -8.33 8.85
CA LYS A 134 8.62 -8.43 8.00
C LYS A 134 9.24 -7.05 7.75
N PRO A 135 10.57 -6.95 7.61
CA PRO A 135 11.19 -5.73 7.11
C PRO A 135 10.80 -5.48 5.64
N ASN A 136 10.87 -4.22 5.20
CA ASN A 136 10.48 -3.79 3.85
C ASN A 136 11.26 -4.55 2.75
N SER A 137 12.55 -4.80 2.98
CA SER A 137 13.41 -5.57 2.08
C SER A 137 12.92 -7.01 1.90
N GLN A 138 12.54 -7.68 2.99
CA GLN A 138 11.99 -9.05 2.94
C GLN A 138 10.59 -9.06 2.31
N SER A 139 9.74 -8.08 2.61
CA SER A 139 8.42 -7.95 1.99
C SER A 139 8.51 -7.81 0.47
N THR A 140 9.48 -7.02 0.00
CA THR A 140 9.77 -6.85 -1.44
C THR A 140 10.32 -8.14 -2.05
N LEU A 141 11.29 -8.78 -1.39
CA LEU A 141 11.88 -10.03 -1.85
C LEU A 141 10.83 -11.15 -1.96
N ASP A 142 9.96 -11.29 -0.96
CA ASP A 142 8.89 -12.30 -0.94
C ASP A 142 7.88 -12.04 -2.07
N GLN A 143 7.53 -10.77 -2.32
CA GLN A 143 6.67 -10.40 -3.45
C GLN A 143 7.29 -10.80 -4.79
N GLU A 144 8.54 -10.40 -5.04
CA GLU A 144 9.19 -10.67 -6.33
C GLU A 144 9.43 -12.16 -6.55
N ASN A 145 9.78 -12.92 -5.50
CA ASN A 145 9.88 -14.37 -5.57
C ASN A 145 8.52 -15.02 -5.89
N TRP A 146 7.45 -14.57 -5.25
CA TRP A 146 6.10 -15.05 -5.54
C TRP A 146 5.70 -14.75 -6.99
N LEU A 147 5.87 -13.52 -7.46
CA LEU A 147 5.56 -13.13 -8.84
C LEU A 147 6.43 -13.88 -9.86
N ALA A 148 7.71 -14.10 -9.58
CA ALA A 148 8.59 -14.92 -10.42
C ALA A 148 8.11 -16.38 -10.49
N GLY A 149 7.65 -16.94 -9.36
CA GLY A 149 7.06 -18.27 -9.31
C GLY A 149 5.73 -18.40 -10.06
N LEU A 150 4.95 -17.33 -10.19
CA LEU A 150 3.78 -17.28 -11.08
C LEU A 150 4.20 -17.17 -12.55
N ARG A 151 5.20 -16.34 -12.84
CA ARG A 151 5.71 -16.06 -14.20
C ARG A 151 6.30 -17.28 -14.89
N SER A 152 6.89 -18.21 -14.14
CA SER A 152 7.49 -19.43 -14.66
C SER A 152 6.47 -20.53 -15.02
N ARG A 153 5.19 -20.35 -14.65
CA ARG A 153 4.12 -21.32 -14.92
C ARG A 153 3.43 -21.03 -16.25
N LYS A 154 3.02 -22.09 -16.96
CA LYS A 154 2.11 -21.96 -18.12
C LYS A 154 0.69 -21.62 -17.70
N ILE A 155 0.24 -22.15 -16.55
CA ILE A 155 -1.09 -21.96 -15.98
C ILE A 155 -0.93 -21.68 -14.48
N VAL A 156 -1.58 -20.65 -13.98
CA VAL A 156 -1.77 -20.38 -12.55
C VAL A 156 -3.16 -20.88 -12.16
N ASN A 157 -3.23 -21.74 -11.15
CA ASN A 157 -4.48 -22.31 -10.64
C ASN A 157 -4.93 -21.58 -9.36
N GLY A 158 -6.18 -21.78 -8.95
CA GLY A 158 -6.66 -21.32 -7.65
C GLY A 158 -6.76 -19.79 -7.50
N VAL A 159 -6.95 -19.06 -8.60
CA VAL A 159 -7.13 -17.61 -8.57
C VAL A 159 -8.56 -17.31 -8.12
N LEU A 160 -8.71 -16.83 -6.88
CA LEU A 160 -10.01 -16.49 -6.30
C LEU A 160 -10.43 -15.08 -6.68
N THR A 161 -11.74 -14.83 -6.76
CA THR A 161 -12.29 -13.46 -6.69
C THR A 161 -12.42 -13.03 -5.23
N VAL A 162 -12.54 -11.72 -4.96
CA VAL A 162 -12.79 -11.21 -3.61
C VAL A 162 -14.02 -11.88 -2.95
N PRO A 163 -15.19 -12.01 -3.62
CA PRO A 163 -16.34 -12.71 -3.04
C PRO A 163 -16.06 -14.17 -2.69
N GLN A 164 -15.35 -14.90 -3.55
CA GLN A 164 -14.99 -16.31 -3.27
C GLN A 164 -14.07 -16.43 -2.05
N TYR A 165 -13.09 -15.54 -1.91
CA TYR A 165 -12.22 -15.51 -0.74
C TYR A 165 -13.01 -15.23 0.55
N VAL A 166 -13.89 -14.22 0.54
CA VAL A 166 -14.74 -13.87 1.71
C VAL A 166 -15.68 -15.02 2.07
N ALA A 167 -16.24 -15.72 1.08
CA ALA A 167 -17.09 -16.88 1.28
C ALA A 167 -16.32 -18.17 1.66
N LYS A 168 -14.98 -18.08 1.84
CA LYS A 168 -14.08 -19.22 2.14
C LYS A 168 -14.16 -20.35 1.10
N GLN A 169 -14.47 -20.02 -0.15
CA GLN A 169 -14.59 -20.97 -1.27
C GLN A 169 -13.22 -21.26 -1.91
N TYR A 170 -12.24 -21.65 -1.09
CA TYR A 170 -10.83 -21.68 -1.50
C TYR A 170 -10.53 -22.66 -2.64
N SER A 171 -11.32 -23.72 -2.79
CA SER A 171 -11.20 -24.71 -3.87
C SER A 171 -11.86 -24.28 -5.19
N GLN A 172 -12.58 -23.16 -5.23
CA GLN A 172 -13.35 -22.70 -6.41
C GLN A 172 -12.60 -21.66 -7.26
N GLY A 173 -11.30 -21.46 -7.01
CA GLY A 173 -10.48 -20.54 -7.79
C GLY A 173 -10.29 -21.02 -9.22
N LYS A 174 -10.35 -20.07 -10.17
CA LYS A 174 -10.18 -20.38 -11.59
C LYS A 174 -8.70 -20.61 -11.94
N SER A 175 -8.48 -21.28 -13.07
CA SER A 175 -7.17 -21.36 -13.71
C SER A 175 -7.02 -20.29 -14.78
N MET A 176 -5.82 -19.75 -14.92
CA MET A 176 -5.49 -18.73 -15.92
C MET A 176 -4.21 -19.12 -16.66
N VAL A 177 -4.28 -19.16 -17.99
CA VAL A 177 -3.08 -19.27 -18.83
C VAL A 177 -2.25 -18.00 -18.63
N VAL A 178 -0.97 -18.16 -18.35
CA VAL A 178 -0.07 -17.04 -18.09
C VAL A 178 0.36 -16.42 -19.41
N SER A 179 0.03 -15.15 -19.59
CA SER A 179 0.54 -14.30 -20.67
C SER A 179 1.56 -13.32 -20.11
N THR A 180 1.23 -12.62 -19.02
CA THR A 180 2.15 -11.70 -18.35
C THR A 180 1.99 -11.78 -16.84
N VAL A 181 3.11 -11.68 -16.12
CA VAL A 181 3.15 -11.42 -14.68
C VAL A 181 4.07 -10.24 -14.41
N LYS A 182 3.51 -9.17 -13.84
CA LYS A 182 4.20 -7.89 -13.62
C LYS A 182 4.00 -7.43 -12.18
N ASN A 183 4.98 -6.74 -11.63
CA ASN A 183 4.78 -5.91 -10.45
C ASN A 183 4.16 -4.56 -10.89
N GLU A 184 3.88 -3.69 -9.94
CA GLU A 184 3.23 -2.41 -10.21
C GLU A 184 4.14 -1.41 -10.94
N GLU A 185 5.42 -1.36 -10.56
CA GLU A 185 6.46 -0.52 -11.17
C GLU A 185 6.41 -0.56 -12.70
N TYR A 186 6.18 -1.74 -13.29
CA TYR A 186 6.03 -1.88 -14.73
C TYR A 186 4.95 -0.95 -15.34
N TYR A 187 3.77 -0.86 -14.73
CA TYR A 187 2.69 -0.01 -15.27
C TYR A 187 2.89 1.46 -14.92
N VAL A 188 3.45 1.75 -13.74
CA VAL A 188 3.77 3.11 -13.28
C VAL A 188 4.83 3.75 -14.17
N TYR A 189 5.96 3.06 -14.38
CA TYR A 189 7.05 3.55 -15.24
C TYR A 189 6.64 3.66 -16.71
N LYS A 190 5.71 2.83 -17.18
CA LYS A 190 5.12 2.98 -18.53
C LYS A 190 4.35 4.29 -18.73
N LYS A 191 3.95 4.98 -17.66
CA LYS A 191 3.33 6.32 -17.70
C LYS A 191 4.34 7.45 -17.50
N GLY A 192 5.62 7.14 -17.29
CA GLY A 192 6.65 8.12 -16.95
C GLY A 192 6.53 8.67 -15.53
N PHE A 193 5.82 7.96 -14.65
CA PHE A 193 5.69 8.33 -13.25
C PHE A 193 6.77 7.66 -12.41
N ASP A 194 7.16 8.29 -11.32
CA ASP A 194 8.01 7.66 -10.30
C ASP A 194 7.17 6.72 -9.43
N TYR A 195 7.81 5.71 -8.87
CA TYR A 195 7.21 4.76 -7.92
C TYR A 195 7.92 4.86 -6.58
N TYR A 196 7.15 4.96 -5.50
CA TYR A 196 7.67 4.89 -4.14
C TYR A 196 6.71 4.09 -3.27
N ARG A 197 7.25 3.15 -2.48
CA ARG A 197 6.45 2.26 -1.64
C ARG A 197 6.60 2.59 -0.16
N ILE A 198 5.48 2.73 0.52
CA ILE A 198 5.35 2.89 1.97
C ILE A 198 4.62 1.64 2.51
N PHE A 199 5.27 0.85 3.34
CA PHE A 199 4.84 -0.50 3.71
C PHE A 199 3.85 -0.47 4.89
N ILE A 200 2.62 -0.05 4.63
CA ILE A 200 1.57 -0.01 5.66
C ILE A 200 0.76 -1.31 5.64
N SER A 201 0.74 -2.02 6.77
CA SER A 201 -0.12 -3.20 6.96
C SER A 201 -1.59 -2.81 6.79
N ASP A 202 -2.39 -3.66 6.16
CA ASP A 202 -3.80 -3.34 5.95
C ASP A 202 -4.54 -3.14 7.28
N HIS A 203 -5.49 -2.20 7.29
CA HIS A 203 -6.28 -1.79 8.46
C HIS A 203 -5.52 -1.10 9.62
N ARG A 204 -4.19 -0.99 9.57
CA ARG A 204 -3.37 -0.43 10.67
C ARG A 204 -2.86 0.99 10.37
N ALA A 205 -2.28 1.62 11.38
CA ALA A 205 -1.42 2.81 11.20
C ALA A 205 -0.09 2.44 10.54
N PRO A 206 0.58 3.40 9.86
CA PRO A 206 1.98 3.24 9.49
C PRO A 206 2.87 3.05 10.71
N LEU A 207 3.93 2.24 10.56
CA LEU A 207 5.00 2.17 11.56
C LEU A 207 5.83 3.46 11.52
N ASP A 208 6.56 3.76 12.60
CA ASP A 208 7.33 5.00 12.72
C ASP A 208 8.34 5.19 11.57
N SER A 209 8.98 4.10 11.10
CA SER A 209 9.88 4.14 9.93
C SER A 209 9.18 4.57 8.65
N GLU A 210 7.94 4.14 8.47
CA GLU A 210 7.12 4.45 7.28
C GLU A 210 6.61 5.89 7.34
N VAL A 211 6.36 6.41 8.53
CA VAL A 211 6.04 7.84 8.76
C VAL A 211 7.25 8.71 8.41
N ASP A 212 8.43 8.36 8.94
CA ASP A 212 9.67 9.10 8.64
C ASP A 212 9.97 9.07 7.14
N ALA A 213 9.82 7.92 6.48
CA ALA A 213 10.02 7.79 5.04
C ALA A 213 9.05 8.67 4.24
N LEU A 214 7.76 8.72 4.62
CA LEU A 214 6.79 9.58 3.95
C LEU A 214 7.10 11.06 4.14
N VAL A 215 7.40 11.50 5.37
CA VAL A 215 7.74 12.91 5.66
C VAL A 215 9.01 13.31 4.92
N ALA A 216 10.04 12.46 4.92
CA ALA A 216 11.28 12.70 4.18
C ALA A 216 11.02 12.78 2.67
N LEU A 217 10.19 11.89 2.11
CA LEU A 217 9.82 11.92 0.70
C LEU A 217 9.16 13.26 0.33
N ILE A 218 8.18 13.71 1.12
CA ILE A 218 7.47 14.96 0.88
C ILE A 218 8.45 16.14 0.93
N LYS A 219 9.33 16.18 1.94
CA LYS A 219 10.33 17.25 2.12
C LYS A 219 11.38 17.28 1.00
N ASN A 220 11.74 16.13 0.45
CA ASN A 220 12.81 16.00 -0.54
C ASN A 220 12.34 16.18 -1.99
N ASN A 221 11.06 16.45 -2.21
CA ASN A 221 10.52 16.73 -3.54
C ASN A 221 9.91 18.14 -3.60
N PRO A 222 9.87 18.78 -4.79
CA PRO A 222 9.22 20.07 -4.97
C PRO A 222 7.76 20.10 -4.49
N GLU A 223 7.30 21.24 -3.98
CA GLU A 223 5.93 21.43 -3.48
C GLU A 223 4.85 21.23 -4.55
N ASP A 224 5.20 21.40 -5.83
CA ASP A 224 4.33 21.16 -6.97
C ASP A 224 4.35 19.70 -7.46
N THR A 225 5.10 18.80 -6.78
CA THR A 225 5.07 17.36 -7.06
C THR A 225 3.67 16.82 -6.82
N TRP A 226 3.16 16.10 -7.82
CA TRP A 226 1.89 15.40 -7.71
C TRP A 226 2.07 14.00 -7.14
N TYR A 227 1.25 13.65 -6.17
CA TYR A 227 1.22 12.32 -5.60
C TYR A 227 -0.07 11.59 -5.98
N HIS A 228 0.05 10.39 -6.52
CA HIS A 228 -1.06 9.47 -6.67
C HIS A 228 -0.95 8.37 -5.61
N VAL A 229 -1.80 8.45 -4.59
CA VAL A 229 -1.73 7.56 -3.42
C VAL A 229 -2.77 6.46 -3.55
N HIS A 230 -2.34 5.21 -3.43
CA HIS A 230 -3.28 4.10 -3.42
C HIS A 230 -2.94 3.05 -2.36
N CYS A 231 -3.93 2.23 -2.06
CA CYS A 231 -3.75 0.99 -1.33
C CYS A 231 -4.61 -0.08 -2.00
N ARG A 232 -4.79 -1.26 -1.38
CA ARG A 232 -5.61 -2.31 -2.00
C ARG A 232 -7.02 -1.84 -2.34
N GLY A 233 -7.73 -1.33 -1.34
CA GLY A 233 -9.14 -0.97 -1.44
C GLY A 233 -9.44 0.51 -1.64
N GLY A 234 -8.43 1.38 -1.58
CA GLY A 234 -8.60 2.84 -1.69
C GLY A 234 -9.41 3.47 -0.55
N LYS A 235 -9.49 2.79 0.60
CA LYS A 235 -10.23 3.22 1.80
C LYS A 235 -9.23 3.73 2.87
N GLY A 236 -9.04 2.95 3.94
CA GLY A 236 -8.32 3.35 5.15
C GLY A 236 -6.92 3.94 4.93
N ARG A 237 -5.97 3.15 4.41
CA ARG A 237 -4.56 3.59 4.26
C ARG A 237 -4.42 4.86 3.40
N THR A 238 -5.10 4.92 2.25
CA THR A 238 -5.09 6.11 1.37
C THR A 238 -5.63 7.34 2.09
N THR A 239 -6.78 7.24 2.77
CA THR A 239 -7.36 8.37 3.49
C THR A 239 -6.52 8.77 4.70
N THR A 240 -5.85 7.83 5.38
CA THR A 240 -4.86 8.12 6.42
C THR A 240 -3.72 8.96 5.88
N VAL A 241 -3.13 8.58 4.75
CA VAL A 241 -2.04 9.37 4.14
C VAL A 241 -2.55 10.71 3.65
N PHE A 242 -3.75 10.81 3.08
CA PHE A 242 -4.35 12.11 2.74
C PHE A 242 -4.46 13.04 3.96
N ALA A 243 -4.95 12.54 5.08
CA ALA A 243 -5.01 13.31 6.32
C ALA A 243 -3.61 13.70 6.82
N MET A 244 -2.60 12.84 6.68
CA MET A 244 -1.22 13.18 7.03
C MET A 244 -0.65 14.30 6.14
N PHE A 245 -0.85 14.25 4.82
CA PHE A 245 -0.48 15.35 3.91
C PHE A 245 -1.15 16.65 4.33
N ASP A 246 -2.42 16.56 4.72
CA ASP A 246 -3.19 17.71 5.17
C ASP A 246 -2.61 18.34 6.44
N MET A 247 -2.37 17.52 7.46
CA MET A 247 -1.78 17.92 8.73
C MET A 247 -0.42 18.60 8.54
N LEU A 248 0.46 18.01 7.71
CA LEU A 248 1.80 18.55 7.42
C LEU A 248 1.78 19.96 6.80
N LYS A 249 0.65 20.41 6.24
CA LYS A 249 0.53 21.74 5.62
C LYS A 249 -0.34 22.70 6.42
N ASN A 250 -1.26 22.19 7.24
CA ASN A 250 -2.36 22.98 7.79
C ASN A 250 -2.61 22.82 9.29
N ALA A 251 -1.90 21.94 10.01
CA ALA A 251 -2.19 21.66 11.43
C ALA A 251 -1.96 22.85 12.37
N ASP A 252 -1.26 23.91 11.94
CA ASP A 252 -1.13 25.17 12.68
C ASP A 252 -2.32 26.13 12.50
N LYS A 253 -3.20 25.88 11.52
CA LYS A 253 -4.33 26.76 11.14
C LYS A 253 -5.70 26.09 11.16
N VAL A 254 -5.75 24.77 11.04
CA VAL A 254 -6.98 23.98 10.89
C VAL A 254 -7.00 22.90 11.95
N SER A 255 -8.12 22.74 12.66
CA SER A 255 -8.24 21.75 13.73
C SER A 255 -8.17 20.32 13.20
N PHE A 256 -7.83 19.39 14.10
CA PHE A 256 -7.83 17.96 13.81
C PHE A 256 -9.18 17.48 13.27
N GLU A 257 -10.27 17.91 13.91
CA GLU A 257 -11.64 17.52 13.55
C GLU A 257 -12.00 17.98 12.15
N GLU A 258 -11.66 19.24 11.79
CA GLU A 258 -11.90 19.78 10.44
C GLU A 258 -11.08 19.04 9.38
N ILE A 259 -9.82 18.71 9.66
CA ILE A 259 -9.00 17.92 8.73
C ILE A 259 -9.63 16.54 8.51
N ILE A 260 -10.02 15.83 9.57
CA ILE A 260 -10.61 14.50 9.40
C ILE A 260 -11.98 14.57 8.69
N ALA A 261 -12.82 15.55 9.06
CA ALA A 261 -14.14 15.74 8.46
C ALA A 261 -14.05 16.08 6.97
N ARG A 262 -13.15 16.99 6.58
CA ARG A 262 -13.02 17.40 5.18
C ARG A 262 -12.44 16.30 4.30
N GLN A 263 -11.51 15.49 4.81
CA GLN A 263 -11.01 14.30 4.10
C GLN A 263 -12.08 13.22 3.92
N ALA A 264 -13.13 13.22 4.76
CA ALA A 264 -14.29 12.35 4.63
C ALA A 264 -15.40 12.92 3.72
N SER A 265 -15.25 14.15 3.20
CA SER A 265 -16.30 14.82 2.41
C SER A 265 -16.32 14.40 0.93
N ILE A 266 -15.23 13.84 0.43
CA ILE A 266 -15.10 13.36 -0.95
C ILE A 266 -15.19 11.83 -1.00
N PRO A 267 -15.60 11.23 -2.15
CA PRO A 267 -15.59 9.78 -2.31
C PRO A 267 -14.24 9.16 -1.92
N PRO A 268 -14.21 8.01 -1.23
CA PRO A 268 -15.33 7.13 -0.88
C PRO A 268 -15.99 7.46 0.48
N PHE A 269 -15.92 8.71 0.94
CA PHE A 269 -16.53 9.20 2.19
C PHE A 269 -16.02 8.47 3.44
N TYR A 270 -14.70 8.23 3.50
CA TYR A 270 -14.08 7.43 4.54
C TYR A 270 -13.75 8.29 5.78
N ASN A 271 -14.64 8.28 6.78
CA ASN A 271 -14.37 8.94 8.06
C ASN A 271 -13.40 8.11 8.92
N LEU A 272 -12.26 8.72 9.29
CA LEU A 272 -11.21 8.13 10.12
C LEU A 272 -11.57 8.10 11.62
N MET A 273 -12.56 8.88 12.06
CA MET A 273 -13.10 8.82 13.44
C MET A 273 -13.93 7.54 13.68
N VAL A 274 -14.42 6.90 12.61
CA VAL A 274 -15.24 5.68 12.71
C VAL A 274 -14.34 4.46 12.89
N THR A 275 -14.22 4.00 14.14
CA THR A 275 -13.42 2.85 14.55
C THR A 275 -14.19 1.53 14.56
N ASN A 276 -15.51 1.55 14.73
CA ASN A 276 -16.35 0.36 14.57
C ASN A 276 -16.79 0.23 13.10
N ARG A 277 -16.29 -0.79 12.40
CA ARG A 277 -16.55 -1.00 10.96
C ARG A 277 -17.04 -2.42 10.68
N GLU A 278 -17.06 -2.81 9.40
CA GLU A 278 -17.71 -4.04 8.92
C GLU A 278 -17.15 -5.33 9.57
N ILE A 279 -15.88 -5.32 10.02
CA ILE A 279 -15.20 -6.44 10.68
C ILE A 279 -14.83 -6.01 12.10
N PRO A 280 -15.58 -6.43 13.13
CA PRO A 280 -15.37 -6.01 14.52
C PRO A 280 -13.99 -6.36 15.07
N GLU A 281 -13.39 -7.46 14.63
CA GLU A 281 -12.05 -7.89 15.04
C GLU A 281 -10.95 -6.90 14.63
N LEU A 282 -11.27 -5.99 13.71
CA LEU A 282 -10.35 -4.95 13.26
C LEU A 282 -10.49 -3.62 14.02
N THR A 283 -11.51 -3.46 14.89
CA THR A 283 -11.72 -2.25 15.70
C THR A 283 -10.46 -1.80 16.45
N PRO A 284 -9.71 -2.67 17.15
CA PRO A 284 -8.52 -2.24 17.87
C PRO A 284 -7.47 -1.55 16.99
N TYR A 285 -7.33 -1.97 15.72
CA TYR A 285 -6.38 -1.36 14.79
C TYR A 285 -6.87 -0.02 14.25
N TYR A 286 -8.19 0.15 14.11
CA TYR A 286 -8.76 1.44 13.75
C TYR A 286 -8.64 2.46 14.88
N GLU A 287 -8.82 2.03 16.14
CA GLU A 287 -8.58 2.86 17.33
C GLU A 287 -7.11 3.28 17.45
N GLN A 288 -6.18 2.33 17.30
CA GLN A 288 -4.73 2.63 17.27
C GLN A 288 -4.39 3.61 16.15
N ARG A 289 -5.02 3.48 14.97
CA ARG A 289 -4.81 4.40 13.85
C ARG A 289 -5.34 5.79 14.12
N LEU A 290 -6.47 5.91 14.81
CA LEU A 290 -6.99 7.20 15.24
C LEU A 290 -6.06 7.87 16.26
N GLN A 291 -5.57 7.12 17.25
CA GLN A 291 -4.58 7.62 18.21
C GLN A 291 -3.28 8.05 17.53
N PHE A 292 -2.79 7.27 16.56
CA PHE A 292 -1.66 7.68 15.73
C PHE A 292 -1.92 9.02 15.03
N LEU A 293 -3.10 9.22 14.42
CA LEU A 293 -3.43 10.46 13.72
C LEU A 293 -3.50 11.67 14.66
N ILE A 294 -3.99 11.49 15.89
CA ILE A 294 -4.00 12.55 16.91
C ILE A 294 -2.57 12.98 17.24
N HIS A 295 -1.67 12.01 17.48
CA HIS A 295 -0.27 12.31 17.73
C HIS A 295 0.44 12.92 16.51
N PHE A 296 0.15 12.41 15.31
CA PHE A 296 0.74 12.92 14.06
C PHE A 296 0.29 14.36 13.77
N TYR A 297 -0.95 14.71 14.10
CA TYR A 297 -1.43 16.09 14.03
C TYR A 297 -0.60 17.02 14.91
N GLU A 298 -0.31 16.62 16.15
CA GLU A 298 0.51 17.44 17.06
C GLU A 298 1.95 17.57 16.57
N PHE A 299 2.56 16.47 16.11
CA PHE A 299 3.85 16.49 15.45
C PHE A 299 3.89 17.46 14.27
N ALA A 300 2.90 17.39 13.38
CA ALA A 300 2.83 18.27 12.21
C ALA A 300 2.66 19.74 12.60
N ARG A 301 1.81 20.01 13.61
CA ARG A 301 1.62 21.36 14.17
C ARG A 301 2.91 21.92 14.74
N GLN A 302 3.63 21.15 15.57
CA GLN A 302 4.91 21.58 16.14
C GLN A 302 6.00 21.75 15.05
N SER A 303 5.98 20.91 14.02
CA SER A 303 6.88 21.04 12.87
C SER A 303 6.67 22.37 12.12
N LEU A 304 5.40 22.76 11.92
CA LEU A 304 5.04 24.06 11.34
C LEU A 304 5.41 25.24 12.26
N MET A 305 5.53 25.00 13.56
CA MET A 305 5.98 25.98 14.57
C MET A 305 7.49 26.01 14.81
N GLY A 306 8.27 25.18 14.10
CA GLY A 306 9.73 25.23 14.11
C GLY A 306 10.44 23.96 14.61
N TYR A 307 9.71 22.91 15.01
CA TYR A 307 10.35 21.60 15.23
C TYR A 307 10.93 21.07 13.91
N SER A 308 12.18 20.57 13.94
CA SER A 308 12.93 20.21 12.72
C SER A 308 13.44 18.76 12.69
N GLY A 309 13.20 17.99 13.74
CA GLY A 309 13.56 16.57 13.80
C GLY A 309 12.57 15.66 13.08
N THR A 310 12.78 14.35 13.18
CA THR A 310 11.90 13.34 12.56
C THR A 310 10.68 13.00 13.42
N TRP A 311 9.71 12.28 12.85
CA TRP A 311 8.58 11.77 13.63
C TRP A 311 9.04 10.83 14.73
N SER A 312 9.96 9.90 14.43
CA SER A 312 10.49 8.97 15.43
C SER A 312 11.20 9.66 16.58
N GLU A 313 11.93 10.75 16.31
CA GLU A 313 12.56 11.57 17.34
C GLU A 313 11.53 12.31 18.18
N TRP A 314 10.54 12.93 17.54
CA TRP A 314 9.46 13.64 18.21
C TRP A 314 8.66 12.72 19.13
N LYS A 315 8.28 11.53 18.64
CA LYS A 315 7.49 10.55 19.38
C LYS A 315 8.18 10.13 20.67
N LYS A 316 9.48 9.82 20.63
CA LYS A 316 10.29 9.45 21.82
C LYS A 316 10.30 10.51 22.93
N LEU A 317 10.09 11.77 22.58
CA LEU A 317 10.12 12.89 23.53
C LEU A 317 8.74 13.23 24.11
N ASN A 318 7.65 12.81 23.45
CA ASN A 318 6.30 13.29 23.75
C ASN A 318 5.30 12.18 24.11
N ILE A 319 5.64 10.90 23.87
CA ILE A 319 4.78 9.73 24.03
C ILE A 319 5.58 8.60 24.67
#